data_AF-H9A9D8-F1
#
_entry.id   AF-H9A9D8-F1
#
_cell.length_a   1.000
_cell.length_b   1.000
_cell.length_c   1.000
_cell.angle_alpha   90.00
_cell.angle_beta   90.00
_cell.angle_gamma   90.00
#
_symmetry.space_group_name_H-M   'P 1'
#
loop_
_entity.id
_entity.type
_entity.pdbx_description
1 polymer ?
#
loop_
_entity_poly.entity_id
_entity_poly.type
_entity_poly.pdbx_seq_one_letter_code
_entity_poly.pdbx_strand_id
1 'polypeptide(L)'
;YVANYNKALEQLDAAVSKGDAPAVVQLQSAIKFNGGGHVNHSIFWKNLKPISEGGGEPPHGKLGWAIDEDFGSFEALVRKMNAEGAALQGSGWVWLALDKEAKKLSVETTANQDPLVTKGANLVPLLGIDVWEHAYYLQYKNVRPDYLNNIWKVMNWKYTGEVYENV
;
A
#
# COMPACT_ATOMS: atom_id res chain seq x y z
N TYR A 1 -1.53 7.09 -13.56
CA TYR A 1 -2.77 6.62 -12.88
C TYR A 1 -3.87 7.67 -12.86
N VAL A 2 -3.69 8.83 -12.21
CA VAL A 2 -4.73 9.88 -12.07
C VAL A 2 -5.47 10.25 -13.37
N ALA A 3 -4.76 10.64 -14.43
CA ALA A 3 -5.40 11.06 -15.69
C ALA A 3 -6.29 9.96 -16.32
N ASN A 4 -5.82 8.71 -16.31
CA ASN A 4 -6.59 7.58 -16.81
C ASN A 4 -7.75 7.19 -15.89
N TYR A 5 -7.60 7.42 -14.58
CA TYR A 5 -8.69 7.24 -13.64
C TYR A 5 -9.82 8.24 -13.90
N ASN A 6 -9.48 9.52 -14.10
CA ASN A 6 -10.46 10.56 -14.46
C ASN A 6 -11.20 10.20 -15.76
N LYS A 7 -10.46 9.78 -16.80
CA LYS A 7 -11.06 9.34 -18.06
C LYS A 7 -11.99 8.14 -17.88
N ALA A 8 -11.61 7.17 -17.04
CA ALA A 8 -12.44 6.01 -16.75
C ALA A 8 -13.71 6.39 -15.96
N LEU A 9 -13.63 7.37 -15.05
CA LEU A 9 -14.78 7.91 -14.33
C LEU A 9 -15.77 8.62 -15.25
N GLU A 10 -15.29 9.45 -16.20
CA GLU A 10 -16.14 10.09 -17.21
C GLU A 10 -16.90 9.05 -18.05
N GLN A 11 -16.22 7.98 -18.47
CA GLN A 11 -16.84 6.88 -19.23
C GLN A 11 -17.83 6.09 -18.38
N LEU A 12 -17.51 5.85 -17.11
CA LEU A 12 -18.37 5.13 -16.17
C LEU A 12 -19.65 5.91 -15.91
N ASP A 13 -19.55 7.21 -15.63
CA ASP A 13 -20.69 8.09 -15.41
C ASP A 13 -21.63 8.11 -16.63
N ALA A 14 -21.07 8.23 -17.83
CA ALA A 14 -21.83 8.16 -19.08
C ALA A 14 -22.53 6.80 -19.28
N ALA A 15 -21.87 5.69 -18.94
CA ALA A 15 -22.44 4.34 -19.06
C ALA A 15 -23.57 4.10 -18.04
N VAL A 16 -23.37 4.50 -16.79
CA VAL A 16 -24.37 4.43 -15.71
C VAL A 16 -25.60 5.26 -16.08
N SER A 17 -25.40 6.50 -16.53
CA SER A 17 -26.49 7.40 -16.92
C SER A 17 -27.34 6.87 -18.09
N LYS A 18 -26.76 6.03 -18.95
CA LYS A 18 -27.45 5.38 -20.08
C LYS A 18 -28.05 4.02 -19.72
N GLY A 19 -27.81 3.51 -18.51
CA GLY A 19 -28.17 2.14 -18.14
C GLY A 19 -27.41 1.06 -18.92
N ASP A 20 -26.23 1.37 -19.45
CA ASP A 20 -25.39 0.44 -20.21
C ASP A 20 -24.58 -0.46 -19.26
N ALA A 21 -25.26 -1.48 -18.72
CA ALA A 21 -24.66 -2.41 -17.76
C ALA A 21 -23.40 -3.13 -18.30
N PRO A 22 -23.36 -3.62 -19.57
CA PRO A 22 -22.14 -4.20 -20.13
C PRO A 22 -20.93 -3.25 -20.10
N ALA A 23 -21.12 -1.98 -20.50
CA ALA A 23 -20.03 -1.00 -20.46
C ALA A 23 -19.58 -0.71 -19.01
N VAL A 24 -20.52 -0.60 -18.07
CA VAL A 24 -20.21 -0.44 -16.63
C VAL A 24 -19.32 -1.58 -16.13
N VAL A 25 -19.64 -2.83 -16.46
CA VAL A 25 -18.84 -4.01 -16.06
C VAL A 25 -17.47 -3.99 -16.73
N GLN A 26 -17.38 -3.69 -18.02
CA GLN A 26 -16.12 -3.64 -18.77
C GLN A 26 -15.14 -2.60 -18.19
N LEU A 27 -15.65 -1.45 -17.75
CA LEU A 27 -14.85 -0.35 -17.19
C LEU A 27 -14.23 -0.67 -15.82
N GLN A 28 -14.73 -1.68 -15.08
CA GLN A 28 -14.24 -1.98 -13.74
C GLN A 28 -12.74 -2.34 -13.70
N SER A 29 -12.22 -2.95 -14.77
CA SER A 29 -10.78 -3.23 -14.88
C SER A 29 -9.95 -1.93 -14.89
N ALA A 30 -10.35 -0.95 -15.70
CA ALA A 30 -9.66 0.34 -15.79
C ALA A 30 -9.83 1.17 -14.51
N ILE A 31 -11.02 1.12 -13.90
CA ILE A 31 -11.32 1.78 -12.62
C ILE A 31 -10.44 1.21 -11.51
N LYS A 32 -10.40 -0.12 -11.36
CA LYS A 32 -9.58 -0.78 -10.34
C LYS A 32 -8.09 -0.48 -10.54
N PHE A 33 -7.59 -0.63 -11.76
CA PHE A 33 -6.17 -0.44 -12.04
C PHE A 33 -5.71 1.02 -11.85
N ASN A 34 -6.45 2.00 -12.39
CA ASN A 34 -6.03 3.39 -12.32
C ASN A 34 -6.43 4.07 -11.01
N GLY A 35 -7.62 3.76 -10.48
CA GLY A 35 -8.08 4.26 -9.19
C GLY A 35 -7.26 3.65 -8.04
N GLY A 36 -7.03 2.34 -8.07
CA GLY A 36 -6.13 1.68 -7.13
C GLY A 36 -4.71 2.20 -7.21
N GLY A 37 -4.19 2.44 -8.43
CA GLY A 37 -2.88 3.04 -8.61
C GLY A 37 -2.79 4.45 -8.04
N HIS A 38 -3.85 5.26 -8.16
CA HIS A 38 -3.92 6.56 -7.49
C HIS A 38 -3.90 6.42 -5.97
N VAL A 39 -4.77 5.58 -5.40
CA VAL A 39 -4.86 5.34 -3.95
C VAL A 39 -3.52 4.90 -3.39
N ASN A 40 -2.93 3.86 -3.98
CA ASN A 40 -1.70 3.24 -3.49
C ASN A 40 -0.53 4.23 -3.48
N HIS A 41 -0.31 4.96 -4.56
CA HIS A 41 0.79 5.94 -4.62
C HIS A 41 0.54 7.15 -3.72
N SER A 42 -0.71 7.61 -3.58
CA SER A 42 -1.04 8.71 -2.67
C SER A 42 -0.77 8.35 -1.21
N ILE A 43 -1.00 7.09 -0.82
CA ILE A 43 -0.60 6.55 0.49
C ILE A 43 0.92 6.45 0.57
N PHE A 44 1.57 5.86 -0.44
CA PHE A 44 3.02 5.65 -0.48
C PHE A 44 3.81 6.94 -0.23
N TRP A 45 3.44 8.04 -0.90
CA TRP A 45 4.14 9.32 -0.69
C TRP A 45 4.03 9.84 0.74
N LYS A 46 2.90 9.63 1.41
CA LYS A 46 2.70 10.03 2.81
C LYS A 46 3.46 9.11 3.78
N ASN A 47 3.62 7.83 3.40
CA ASN A 47 4.42 6.86 4.13
C ASN A 47 5.94 7.06 3.97
N LEU A 48 6.41 8.01 3.16
CA LEU A 48 7.83 8.32 3.02
C LEU A 48 8.16 9.68 3.63
N LYS A 49 9.35 9.76 4.25
CA LYS A 49 9.86 10.98 4.86
C LYS A 49 11.39 11.01 4.79
N PRO A 50 12.03 12.18 4.55
CA PRO A 50 13.47 12.30 4.62
C PRO A 50 14.03 11.86 5.98
N ILE A 51 15.21 11.23 5.99
CA ILE A 51 15.89 10.79 7.22
C ILE A 51 16.06 11.97 8.19
N SER A 52 16.46 13.14 7.69
CA SER A 52 16.66 14.36 8.47
C SER A 52 15.39 14.90 9.13
N GLU A 53 14.22 14.41 8.72
CA GLU A 53 12.93 14.82 9.27
C GLU A 53 12.26 13.68 10.08
N GLY A 54 12.98 12.59 10.35
CA GLY A 54 12.47 11.44 11.11
C GLY A 54 11.99 10.27 10.24
N GLY A 55 12.36 10.24 8.96
CA GLY A 55 12.25 9.03 8.15
C GLY A 55 13.07 7.89 8.74
N GLY A 56 12.46 6.70 8.86
CA GLY A 56 13.09 5.50 9.39
C GLY A 56 13.18 5.43 10.92
N GLU A 57 12.72 6.45 11.65
CA GLU A 57 12.57 6.35 13.10
C GLU A 57 11.50 5.31 13.45
N PRO A 58 11.78 4.31 14.31
CA PRO A 58 10.83 3.25 14.64
C PRO A 58 9.48 3.78 15.16
N PRO A 59 8.38 3.06 14.93
CA PRO A 59 7.08 3.46 15.48
C PRO A 59 7.11 3.43 17.02
N HIS A 60 6.43 4.41 17.61
CA HIS A 60 6.29 4.54 19.06
C HIS A 60 4.80 4.56 19.46
N GLY A 61 4.54 4.58 20.77
CA GLY A 61 3.18 4.68 21.30
C GLY A 61 2.31 3.48 20.94
N LYS A 62 1.02 3.73 20.67
CA LYS A 62 0.03 2.65 20.47
C LYS A 62 0.37 1.76 19.27
N LEU A 63 0.83 2.34 18.17
CA LEU A 63 1.24 1.55 17.01
C LEU A 63 2.44 0.67 17.31
N GLY A 64 3.44 1.19 18.03
CA GLY A 64 4.61 0.39 18.44
C GLY A 64 4.20 -0.82 19.27
N TRP A 65 3.34 -0.63 20.27
CA TRP A 65 2.83 -1.74 21.09
C TRP A 65 2.01 -2.75 20.30
N ALA A 66 1.16 -2.30 19.37
CA ALA A 66 0.40 -3.20 18.52
C ALA A 66 1.31 -4.04 17.61
N ILE A 67 2.41 -3.45 17.11
CA ILE A 67 3.42 -4.18 16.34
C ILE A 67 4.11 -5.24 17.20
N ASP A 68 4.49 -4.90 18.42
CA ASP A 68 5.10 -5.85 19.35
C ASP A 68 4.13 -6.98 19.72
N GLU A 69 2.84 -6.69 19.90
CA GLU A 69 1.83 -7.70 20.20
C GLU A 69 1.59 -8.66 19.02
N ASP A 70 1.42 -8.13 17.81
CA ASP A 70 0.97 -8.92 16.65
C ASP A 70 2.14 -9.58 15.90
N PHE A 71 3.35 -9.03 15.99
CA PHE A 71 4.53 -9.55 15.28
C PHE A 71 5.67 -9.96 16.22
N GLY A 72 5.59 -9.65 17.51
CA GLY A 72 6.62 -9.93 18.51
C GLY A 72 7.74 -8.88 18.59
N SER A 73 8.06 -8.21 17.49
CA SER A 73 8.94 -7.03 17.47
C SER A 73 8.84 -6.26 16.15
N PHE A 74 9.33 -5.02 16.15
CA PHE A 74 9.48 -4.23 14.93
C PHE A 74 10.33 -4.92 13.85
N GLU A 75 11.45 -5.54 14.24
CA GLU A 75 12.31 -6.28 13.32
C GLU A 75 11.62 -7.51 12.73
N ALA A 76 10.73 -8.15 13.50
CA ALA A 76 9.94 -9.28 13.01
C ALA A 76 8.94 -8.82 11.94
N LEU A 77 8.29 -7.67 12.13
CA LEU A 77 7.45 -7.04 11.10
C LEU A 77 8.27 -6.73 9.84
N VAL A 78 9.42 -6.06 9.97
CA VAL A 78 10.30 -5.72 8.85
C VAL A 78 10.72 -6.97 8.06
N ARG A 79 11.13 -8.04 8.76
CA ARG A 79 11.48 -9.32 8.13
C ARG A 79 10.30 -9.92 7.37
N LYS A 80 9.10 -9.92 7.97
CA LYS A 80 7.89 -10.44 7.32
C LYS A 80 7.54 -9.65 6.07
N MET A 81 7.49 -8.32 6.13
CA MET A 81 7.18 -7.47 4.97
C MET A 81 8.23 -7.61 3.86
N ASN A 82 9.52 -7.70 4.19
CA ASN A 82 10.56 -7.93 3.19
C ASN A 82 10.43 -9.31 2.53
N ALA A 83 10.12 -10.35 3.30
CA ALA A 83 9.91 -11.69 2.75
C ALA A 83 8.73 -11.74 1.77
N GLU A 84 7.58 -11.16 2.16
CA GLU A 84 6.39 -11.09 1.31
C GLU A 84 6.62 -10.24 0.04
N GLY A 85 7.27 -9.09 0.18
CA GLY A 85 7.61 -8.23 -0.97
C GLY A 85 8.61 -8.86 -1.94
N ALA A 86 9.58 -9.63 -1.41
CA ALA A 86 10.54 -10.36 -2.24
C ALA A 86 9.90 -11.54 -2.98
N ALA A 87 8.95 -12.24 -2.34
CA ALA A 87 8.24 -13.38 -2.90
C ALA A 87 7.18 -13.00 -3.96
N LEU A 88 6.76 -11.74 -4.01
CA LEU A 88 5.71 -11.27 -4.93
C LEU A 88 6.13 -11.49 -6.40
N GLN A 89 5.36 -12.30 -7.12
CA GLN A 89 5.62 -12.55 -8.53
C GLN A 89 5.07 -11.42 -9.41
N GLY A 90 5.93 -10.81 -10.22
CA GLY A 90 5.57 -9.69 -11.06
C GLY A 90 5.45 -8.39 -10.26
N SER A 91 4.38 -7.64 -10.54
CA SER A 91 4.13 -6.29 -10.03
C SER A 91 3.11 -6.30 -8.89
N GLY A 92 3.32 -5.49 -7.86
CA GLY A 92 2.41 -5.42 -6.73
C GLY A 92 2.90 -4.58 -5.57
N TRP A 93 2.23 -4.74 -4.43
CA TRP A 93 2.45 -4.00 -3.21
C TRP A 93 2.48 -4.94 -2.01
N VAL A 94 3.26 -4.58 -0.99
CA VAL A 94 3.18 -5.18 0.35
C VAL A 94 2.68 -4.13 1.34
N TRP A 95 1.78 -4.52 2.22
CA TRP A 95 1.04 -3.64 3.11
C TRP A 95 1.19 -4.07 4.57
N LEU A 96 1.37 -3.10 5.47
CA LEU A 96 0.95 -3.23 6.85
C LEU A 96 -0.52 -2.78 6.92
N ALA A 97 -1.39 -3.72 7.25
CA ALA A 97 -2.83 -3.54 7.32
C ALA A 97 -3.30 -3.50 8.77
N LEU A 98 -4.31 -2.70 9.06
CA LEU A 98 -5.12 -2.79 10.28
C LEU A 98 -6.51 -3.31 9.92
N ASP A 99 -6.92 -4.42 10.52
CA ASP A 99 -8.32 -4.82 10.54
C ASP A 99 -9.05 -4.00 11.60
N LYS A 100 -10.01 -3.17 11.18
CA LYS A 100 -10.78 -2.29 12.06
C LYS A 100 -11.70 -3.02 13.02
N GLU A 101 -12.20 -4.19 12.65
CA GLU A 101 -13.15 -4.95 13.46
C GLU A 101 -12.38 -5.81 14.46
N ALA A 102 -11.37 -6.53 14.00
CA ALA A 102 -10.54 -7.36 14.88
C ALA A 102 -9.55 -6.54 15.72
N LYS A 103 -9.29 -5.28 15.32
CA LYS A 103 -8.24 -4.41 15.88
C LYS A 103 -6.88 -5.11 15.89
N LYS A 104 -6.57 -5.79 14.79
CA LYS A 104 -5.35 -6.59 14.59
C LYS A 104 -4.58 -6.15 13.37
N LEU A 105 -3.26 -6.14 13.49
CA LEU A 105 -2.35 -5.88 12.38
C LEU A 105 -2.10 -7.15 11.57
N SER A 106 -1.96 -6.98 10.26
CA SER A 106 -1.53 -8.04 9.36
C SER A 106 -0.59 -7.52 8.27
N VAL A 107 0.14 -8.44 7.64
CA VAL A 107 0.90 -8.14 6.42
C VAL A 107 0.19 -8.78 5.26
N GLU A 108 -0.15 -7.98 4.26
CA GLU A 108 -0.87 -8.41 3.06
C GLU A 108 -0.11 -8.02 1.79
N THR A 109 -0.36 -8.73 0.70
CA THR A 109 0.13 -8.36 -0.62
C THR A 109 -1.03 -8.17 -1.59
N THR A 110 -0.90 -7.20 -2.49
CA THR A 110 -1.85 -7.03 -3.60
C THR A 110 -1.12 -7.04 -4.93
N ALA A 111 -1.75 -7.67 -5.92
CA ALA A 111 -1.21 -7.73 -7.27
C ALA A 111 -1.47 -6.42 -8.02
N ASN A 112 -0.53 -6.05 -8.88
CA ASN A 112 -0.62 -4.87 -9.72
C ASN A 112 -0.95 -3.60 -8.90
N GLN A 113 -2.08 -2.96 -9.19
CA GLN A 113 -2.53 -1.74 -8.52
C GLN A 113 -3.78 -1.98 -7.68
N ASP A 114 -4.10 -3.22 -7.34
CA ASP A 114 -5.22 -3.52 -6.46
C ASP A 114 -4.94 -2.88 -5.09
N PRO A 115 -5.83 -2.00 -4.57
CA PRO A 115 -5.63 -1.39 -3.27
C PRO A 115 -5.97 -2.39 -2.16
N LEU A 116 -5.37 -2.24 -0.97
CA LEU A 116 -5.57 -3.18 0.15
C LEU A 116 -7.04 -3.47 0.46
N VAL A 117 -7.93 -2.49 0.31
CA VAL A 117 -9.37 -2.64 0.57
C VAL A 117 -10.02 -3.75 -0.27
N THR A 118 -9.44 -4.17 -1.40
CA THR A 118 -9.94 -5.31 -2.19
C THR A 118 -9.68 -6.66 -1.53
N LYS A 119 -8.81 -6.74 -0.52
CA LYS A 119 -8.61 -7.92 0.33
C LYS A 119 -9.65 -8.00 1.45
N GLY A 120 -10.23 -6.88 1.84
CA GLY A 120 -11.28 -6.78 2.85
C GLY A 120 -11.67 -5.33 3.12
N ALA A 121 -12.97 -5.04 3.15
CA ALA A 121 -13.48 -3.68 3.34
C ALA A 121 -13.10 -3.06 4.70
N ASN A 122 -12.77 -3.91 5.69
CA ASN A 122 -12.35 -3.51 7.03
C ASN A 122 -10.86 -3.25 7.15
N LEU A 123 -10.06 -3.58 6.12
CA LEU A 123 -8.62 -3.38 6.13
C LEU A 123 -8.28 -1.93 5.79
N VAL A 124 -7.52 -1.29 6.67
CA VAL A 124 -6.97 0.05 6.46
C VAL A 124 -5.47 -0.06 6.17
N PRO A 125 -4.97 0.52 5.07
CA PRO A 125 -3.55 0.52 4.76
C PRO A 125 -2.84 1.54 5.66
N LEU A 126 -2.02 1.05 6.59
CA LEU A 126 -1.19 1.90 7.43
C LEU A 126 0.10 2.30 6.72
N LEU A 127 0.75 1.33 6.08
CA LEU A 127 1.99 1.50 5.33
C LEU A 127 1.97 0.60 4.09
N GLY A 128 2.41 1.13 2.95
CA GLY A 128 2.60 0.37 1.71
C GLY A 128 4.01 0.47 1.17
N ILE A 129 4.52 -0.59 0.56
CA ILE A 129 5.78 -0.58 -0.20
C ILE A 129 5.49 -1.03 -1.64
N ASP A 130 5.85 -0.18 -2.60
CA ASP A 130 5.75 -0.48 -4.03
C ASP A 130 6.87 -1.45 -4.44
N VAL A 131 6.50 -2.65 -4.92
CA VAL A 131 7.47 -3.63 -5.44
C VAL A 131 7.34 -3.84 -6.95
N TRP A 132 6.66 -2.93 -7.66
CA TRP A 132 6.83 -2.80 -9.10
C TRP A 132 8.27 -2.46 -9.44
N GLU A 133 8.78 -3.00 -10.56
CA GLU A 133 10.17 -2.75 -10.96
C GLU A 133 10.45 -1.25 -11.13
N HIS A 134 9.48 -0.45 -11.62
CA HIS A 134 9.67 1.00 -11.76
C HIS A 134 10.03 1.71 -10.44
N ALA A 135 9.69 1.13 -9.28
CA ALA A 135 9.94 1.73 -7.98
C ALA A 135 11.42 1.69 -7.59
N TYR A 136 12.20 0.78 -8.16
CA TYR A 136 13.57 0.52 -7.73
C TYR A 136 14.59 0.26 -8.85
N TYR A 137 14.15 -0.10 -10.06
CA TYR A 137 15.03 -0.67 -11.08
C TYR A 137 16.18 0.25 -11.50
N LEU A 138 15.97 1.56 -11.53
CA LEU A 138 17.05 2.49 -11.92
C LEU A 138 18.24 2.46 -10.95
N GLN A 139 17.99 2.23 -9.66
CA GLN A 139 19.01 2.23 -8.61
C GLN A 139 19.45 0.82 -8.20
N TYR A 140 18.51 -0.12 -8.06
CA TYR A 140 18.76 -1.47 -7.54
C TYR A 140 18.70 -2.57 -8.60
N LYS A 141 18.34 -2.23 -9.85
CA LYS A 141 18.22 -3.18 -10.98
C LYS A 141 17.33 -4.36 -10.60
N ASN A 142 17.78 -5.58 -10.83
CA ASN A 142 17.07 -6.82 -10.52
C ASN A 142 17.15 -7.21 -9.02
N VAL A 143 17.86 -6.45 -8.19
CA VAL A 143 18.10 -6.80 -6.78
C VAL A 143 17.03 -6.17 -5.88
N ARG A 144 15.77 -6.61 -6.05
CA ARG A 144 14.63 -6.18 -5.21
C ARG A 144 14.90 -6.29 -3.69
N PRO A 145 15.58 -7.33 -3.18
CA PRO A 145 15.89 -7.40 -1.75
C PRO A 145 16.71 -6.21 -1.23
N ASP A 146 17.61 -5.64 -2.04
CA ASP A 146 18.42 -4.49 -1.62
C ASP A 146 17.57 -3.23 -1.51
N TYR A 147 16.58 -3.05 -2.40
CA TYR A 147 15.58 -2.00 -2.28
C TYR A 147 14.77 -2.16 -0.99
N LEU A 148 14.24 -3.37 -0.75
CA LEU A 148 13.46 -3.70 0.45
C LEU A 148 14.27 -3.54 1.74
N ASN A 149 15.58 -3.74 1.72
CA ASN A 149 16.45 -3.50 2.88
C ASN A 149 16.67 -2.00 3.14
N ASN A 150 16.65 -1.16 2.12
CA ASN A 150 16.95 0.27 2.25
C ASN A 150 15.72 1.14 2.46
N ILE A 151 14.55 0.74 1.96
CA ILE A 151 13.34 1.57 1.98
C ILE A 151 12.87 1.91 3.41
N TRP A 152 13.17 1.06 4.39
CA TRP A 152 12.88 1.29 5.81
C TRP A 152 13.53 2.55 6.37
N LYS A 153 14.67 2.98 5.82
CA LYS A 153 15.38 4.20 6.27
C LYS A 153 14.57 5.47 6.03
N VAL A 154 13.58 5.43 5.16
CA VAL A 154 12.78 6.60 4.79
C VAL A 154 11.29 6.41 5.12
N MET A 155 10.94 5.39 5.90
CA MET A 155 9.55 5.16 6.30
C MET A 155 9.07 6.19 7.31
N ASN A 156 7.92 6.79 7.03
CA ASN A 156 7.26 7.77 7.87
C ASN A 156 6.35 7.09 8.90
N TRP A 157 6.94 6.56 9.97
CA TRP A 157 6.19 5.91 11.04
C TRP A 157 5.31 6.87 11.83
N LYS A 158 5.59 8.17 11.79
CA LYS A 158 4.70 9.20 12.36
C LYS A 158 3.34 9.21 11.63
N TYR A 159 3.34 9.31 10.30
CA TYR A 159 2.10 9.26 9.52
C TYR A 159 1.38 7.92 9.71
N THR A 160 2.11 6.80 9.71
CA THR A 160 1.54 5.47 9.98
C THR A 160 0.85 5.41 11.35
N GLY A 161 1.47 5.99 12.39
CA GLY A 161 0.89 6.11 13.72
C GLY A 161 -0.35 7.00 13.76
N GLU A 162 -0.34 8.14 13.08
CA GLU A 162 -1.50 9.03 12.96
C GLU A 162 -2.69 8.32 12.28
N VAL A 163 -2.44 7.54 11.23
CA VAL A 163 -3.50 6.73 10.59
C VAL A 163 -4.04 5.68 11.56
N TYR A 164 -3.15 4.96 12.26
CA TYR A 164 -3.55 3.93 13.24
C TYR A 164 -4.43 4.50 14.36
N GLU A 165 -4.13 5.70 14.86
CA GLU A 165 -4.87 6.32 15.96
C GLU A 165 -6.24 6.89 15.55
N ASN A 166 -6.42 7.21 14.27
CA ASN A 166 -7.66 7.81 13.75
C ASN A 166 -8.68 6.77 13.22
N VAL A 167 -8.46 5.48 13.53
CA VAL A 167 -9.22 4.33 13.02
C VAL A 167 -9.85 3.50 14.14
#